data_AF-A0A969R8N1-F1
#
_entry.id   AF-A0A969R8N1-F1
#
_cell.length_a   1.000
_cell.length_b   1.000
_cell.length_c   1.000
_cell.angle_alpha   90.00
_cell.angle_beta   90.00
_cell.angle_gamma   90.00
#
_symmetry.space_group_name_H-M   'P 1'
#
loop_
_entity.id
_entity.type
_entity.pdbx_description
1 polymer ?
#
loop_
_entity_poly.entity_id
_entity_poly.type
_entity_poly.pdbx_seq_one_letter_code
_entity_poly.pdbx_strand_id
1 'polypeptide(L)'
;MNSDRSIKILFLASDPSNASRLRLGEELREIQEKLQLAKFRDKFVLEQKMSVRPGDISQVILDMKPQIIHFSGHGLETGELCFEDALGKIQAVNPDALAALFKVVRKQVDCVFF
;
A
#
# COMPACT_ATOMS: atom_id res chain seq x y z
N MET A 1 -19.93 -15.39 -21.10
CA MET A 1 -19.37 -15.58 -19.75
C MET A 1 -18.83 -14.24 -19.30
N ASN A 2 -19.56 -13.53 -18.44
CA ASN A 2 -19.12 -12.22 -17.97
C ASN A 2 -18.11 -12.48 -16.85
N SER A 3 -16.82 -12.35 -17.15
CA SER A 3 -15.78 -12.39 -16.13
C SER A 3 -15.92 -11.12 -15.31
N ASP A 4 -16.74 -11.14 -14.25
CA ASP A 4 -16.86 -10.00 -13.32
C ASP A 4 -15.49 -9.86 -12.64
N ARG A 5 -14.66 -8.97 -13.17
CA ARG A 5 -13.25 -8.85 -12.80
C ARG A 5 -13.19 -8.23 -11.41
N SER A 6 -12.71 -8.99 -10.43
CA SER A 6 -12.47 -8.48 -9.10
C SER A 6 -11.37 -7.39 -9.11
N ILE A 7 -11.61 -6.34 -8.33
CA ILE A 7 -10.71 -5.21 -8.08
C ILE A 7 -9.79 -5.61 -6.93
N LYS A 8 -8.49 -5.73 -7.21
CA LYS A 8 -7.51 -5.99 -6.17
C LYS A 8 -7.07 -4.68 -5.52
N ILE A 9 -7.20 -4.63 -4.21
CA ILE A 9 -6.67 -3.59 -3.34
C ILE A 9 -5.42 -4.17 -2.68
N LEU A 10 -4.28 -3.49 -2.82
CA LEU A 10 -3.04 -3.84 -2.14
C LEU A 10 -2.80 -2.84 -1.01
N PHE A 11 -2.88 -3.33 0.23
CA PHE A 11 -2.50 -2.60 1.43
C PHE A 11 -0.99 -2.78 1.67
N LEU A 12 -0.23 -1.70 1.57
CA LEU A 12 1.19 -1.63 1.87
C LEU A 12 1.39 -0.92 3.20
N ALA A 13 1.94 -1.61 4.18
CA ALA A 13 2.28 -1.03 5.47
C ALA A 13 3.78 -0.88 5.63
N SER A 14 4.21 0.32 6.01
CA SER A 14 5.56 0.60 6.49
C SER A 14 5.53 0.77 8.01
N ASP A 15 6.38 0.02 8.72
CA ASP A 15 6.48 0.06 10.18
C ASP A 15 7.95 0.08 10.61
N PRO A 16 8.67 1.21 10.48
CA PRO A 16 10.07 1.29 10.82
C PRO A 16 10.30 1.07 12.32
N SER A 17 11.21 0.15 12.66
CA SER A 17 11.45 -0.27 14.04
C SER A 17 11.90 0.85 14.99
N ASN A 18 12.46 1.94 14.48
CA ASN A 18 12.90 3.11 15.26
C ASN A 18 11.93 4.30 15.21
N ALA A 19 10.70 4.12 14.71
CA ALA A 19 9.64 5.12 14.70
C ALA A 19 8.67 4.94 15.89
N SER A 20 7.79 5.92 16.11
CA SER A 20 6.65 5.73 17.01
C SER A 20 5.71 4.66 16.43
N ARG A 21 5.15 3.80 17.28
CA ARG A 21 4.32 2.69 16.81
C ARG A 21 2.98 3.21 16.27
N LEU A 22 2.64 2.85 15.04
CA LEU A 22 1.31 3.05 14.45
C LEU A 22 0.43 1.83 14.69
N ARG A 23 -0.89 2.04 14.68
CA ARG A 23 -1.90 0.96 14.81
C ARG A 23 -2.31 0.42 13.44
N LEU A 24 -1.33 0.11 12.59
CA LEU A 24 -1.54 -0.33 11.20
C LEU A 24 -2.42 -1.59 11.08
N GLY A 25 -2.32 -2.49 12.07
CA GLY A 25 -3.18 -3.67 12.14
C GLY A 25 -4.65 -3.35 12.47
N GLU A 26 -4.91 -2.28 13.23
CA GLU A 26 -6.28 -1.83 13.52
C GLU A 26 -6.91 -1.25 12.26
N GLU A 27 -6.18 -0.42 11.53
CA GLU A 27 -6.60 0.12 10.24
C GLU A 27 -6.91 -0.99 9.22
N LEU A 28 -6.00 -1.94 9.06
CA LEU A 28 -6.21 -3.08 8.17
C LEU A 28 -7.47 -3.88 8.57
N ARG A 29 -7.68 -4.12 9.86
CA ARG A 29 -8.88 -4.81 10.37
C ARG A 29 -10.14 -4.02 10.03
N GLU A 30 -10.15 -2.71 10.24
CA GLU A 30 -11.29 -1.85 9.91
C GLU A 30 -11.61 -1.88 8.41
N ILE A 31 -10.59 -1.82 7.55
CA ILE A 31 -10.76 -1.94 6.09
C ILE A 31 -11.39 -3.30 5.73
N GLN A 32 -10.88 -4.38 6.30
CA GLN A 32 -11.43 -5.73 6.09
C GLN A 32 -12.90 -5.82 6.49
N GLU A 33 -13.24 -5.35 7.69
CA GLU A 33 -14.62 -5.34 8.20
C GLU A 33 -15.56 -4.53 7.29
N LYS A 34 -15.14 -3.34 6.86
CA LYS A 34 -15.95 -2.51 5.95
C LYS A 34 -16.13 -3.14 4.58
N LEU A 35 -15.10 -3.79 4.03
CA LEU A 35 -15.21 -4.51 2.76
C LEU A 35 -16.18 -5.70 2.87
N GLN A 36 -16.18 -6.43 3.98
CA GLN A 36 -17.12 -7.54 4.20
C GLN A 36 -18.58 -7.08 4.28
N LEU A 37 -18.83 -5.90 4.86
CA LEU A 37 -20.16 -5.31 4.99
C LEU A 37 -20.63 -4.58 3.71
N ALA A 38 -19.74 -4.35 2.76
CA ALA A 38 -20.04 -3.58 1.55
C ALA A 38 -21.00 -4.33 0.61
N LYS A 39 -21.89 -3.56 -0.05
CA LYS A 39 -22.85 -4.09 -1.03
C LYS A 39 -22.20 -4.87 -2.18
N PHE A 40 -20.98 -4.52 -2.55
CA PHE A 40 -20.22 -5.12 -3.65
C PHE A 40 -18.97 -5.87 -3.17
N ARG A 41 -19.00 -6.44 -1.96
CA ARG A 41 -17.85 -7.14 -1.36
C ARG A 41 -17.17 -8.15 -2.29
N ASP A 42 -17.94 -8.89 -3.09
CA ASP A 42 -17.43 -9.92 -3.99
C ASP A 42 -16.62 -9.34 -5.17
N LYS A 43 -16.71 -8.02 -5.39
CA LYS A 43 -15.92 -7.29 -6.39
C LYS A 43 -14.55 -6.86 -5.88
N PHE A 44 -14.24 -7.04 -4.60
CA PHE A 44 -12.98 -6.59 -4.02
C PHE A 44 -12.19 -7.77 -3.44
N VAL A 45 -10.89 -7.76 -3.70
CA VAL A 45 -9.92 -8.65 -3.04
C VAL A 45 -8.89 -7.77 -2.36
N LEU A 46 -8.79 -7.88 -1.04
CA LEU A 46 -7.79 -7.16 -0.26
C LEU A 46 -6.57 -8.06 -0.05
N GLU A 47 -5.45 -7.61 -0.57
CA GLU A 47 -4.12 -8.18 -0.37
C GLU A 47 -3.32 -7.26 0.56
N GLN A 48 -2.43 -7.83 1.37
CA GLN A 48 -1.64 -7.05 2.32
C GLN A 48 -0.15 -7.42 2.27
N LYS A 49 0.71 -6.41 2.38
CA LYS A 49 2.12 -6.57 2.67
C LYS A 49 2.52 -5.64 3.81
N MET A 50 3.07 -6.24 4.85
CA MET A 50 3.54 -5.55 6.04
C MET A 50 5.05 -5.34 5.96
N SER A 51 5.55 -4.33 6.69
CA SER A 51 6.98 -4.01 6.80
C SER A 51 7.65 -3.87 5.43
N VAL A 52 6.96 -3.23 4.49
CA VAL A 52 7.41 -3.05 3.11
C VAL A 52 8.58 -2.08 3.09
N ARG A 53 9.65 -2.42 2.38
CA ARG A 53 10.80 -1.52 2.13
C ARG A 53 10.66 -0.86 0.76
N PRO A 54 11.36 0.26 0.49
CA PRO A 54 11.21 0.97 -0.77
C PRO A 54 11.54 0.10 -2.00
N GLY A 55 12.55 -0.76 -1.87
CA GLY A 55 12.97 -1.68 -2.93
C GLY A 55 11.92 -2.76 -3.26
N ASP A 56 11.03 -3.08 -2.33
CA ASP A 56 10.04 -4.15 -2.50
C ASP A 56 8.83 -3.67 -3.31
N ILE A 57 8.50 -2.37 -3.24
CA ILE A 57 7.23 -1.82 -3.75
C ILE A 57 7.00 -2.19 -5.21
N SER A 58 8.00 -1.98 -6.07
CA SER A 58 7.90 -2.27 -7.50
C SER A 58 7.58 -3.74 -7.75
N GLN A 59 8.31 -4.63 -7.08
CA GLN A 59 8.16 -6.08 -7.24
C GLN A 59 6.79 -6.54 -6.73
N VAL A 60 6.36 -6.04 -5.56
CA VAL A 60 5.03 -6.36 -5.01
C VAL A 60 3.92 -5.91 -5.95
N ILE A 61 4.02 -4.72 -6.55
CA ILE A 61 3.03 -4.25 -7.52
C ILE A 61 2.99 -5.18 -8.75
N LEU A 62 4.15 -5.56 -9.30
CA LEU A 62 4.24 -6.44 -10.46
C LEU A 62 3.67 -7.85 -10.19
N ASP A 63 3.91 -8.39 -8.99
CA ASP A 63 3.48 -9.72 -8.59
C ASP A 63 1.98 -9.77 -8.29
N MET A 64 1.49 -8.80 -7.51
CA MET A 64 0.10 -8.78 -7.04
C MET A 64 -0.86 -8.23 -8.11
N LYS A 65 -0.34 -7.38 -9.00
CA LYS A 65 -1.06 -6.67 -10.06
C LYS A 65 -2.32 -5.95 -9.54
N PRO A 66 -2.19 -5.09 -8.51
CA PRO A 66 -3.34 -4.42 -7.93
C PRO A 66 -3.87 -3.32 -8.85
N GLN A 67 -5.15 -3.04 -8.74
CA GLN A 67 -5.77 -1.86 -9.34
C GLN A 67 -5.76 -0.67 -8.37
N ILE A 68 -5.77 -0.95 -7.07
CA ILE A 68 -5.80 0.06 -6.02
C ILE A 68 -4.65 -0.22 -5.05
N ILE A 69 -3.90 0.81 -4.67
CA ILE A 69 -2.88 0.73 -3.62
C ILE A 69 -3.28 1.65 -2.47
N HIS A 70 -3.37 1.09 -1.26
CA HIS A 70 -3.43 1.84 -0.02
C HIS A 70 -2.06 1.75 0.65
N PHE A 71 -1.41 2.88 0.88
CA PHE A 71 -0.22 2.92 1.71
C PHE A 71 -0.59 3.39 3.11
N SER A 72 -0.07 2.72 4.14
CA SER A 72 -0.18 3.16 5.51
C SER A 72 1.19 3.15 6.18
N GLY A 73 1.53 4.24 6.86
CA GLY A 73 2.82 4.41 7.49
C GLY A 73 3.05 5.85 7.92
N HIS A 74 4.28 6.12 8.36
CA HIS A 74 4.69 7.47 8.73
C HIS A 74 4.91 8.34 7.51
N GLY A 75 4.57 9.62 7.64
CA GLY A 75 4.90 10.66 6.67
C GLY A 75 5.52 11.87 7.38
N LEU A 76 6.25 12.68 6.63
CA LEU A 76 6.79 13.97 7.08
C LEU A 76 5.90 15.11 6.58
N GLU A 77 5.97 16.28 7.24
CA GLU A 77 5.24 17.49 6.83
C GLU A 77 5.62 17.96 5.41
N THR A 78 6.81 17.60 4.97
CA THR A 78 7.36 17.85 3.63
C THR A 78 6.87 16.86 2.57
N GLY A 79 6.07 15.87 2.96
CA GLY A 79 5.38 14.92 2.06
C GLY A 79 6.08 13.58 1.87
N GLU A 80 7.31 13.40 2.38
CA GLU A 80 8.01 12.11 2.32
C GLU A 80 7.25 11.04 3.09
N LEU A 81 7.31 9.81 2.57
CA LEU A 81 6.86 8.63 3.30
C LEU A 81 8.07 7.92 3.91
N CYS A 82 7.92 7.50 5.15
CA CYS A 82 8.96 6.85 5.92
C CYS A 82 8.86 5.33 5.79
N PHE A 83 9.94 4.74 5.30
CA PHE A 83 10.13 3.30 5.15
C PHE A 83 11.18 2.77 6.11
N GLU A 84 11.29 1.46 6.24
CA GLU A 84 12.40 0.82 6.93
C GLU A 84 13.54 0.49 5.94
N ASP A 85 14.77 0.84 6.29
CA ASP A 85 15.96 0.41 5.57
C ASP A 85 16.46 -0.98 6.02
N ALA A 86 17.56 -1.44 5.43
CA ALA A 86 18.15 -2.74 5.78
C ALA A 86 18.69 -2.82 7.23
N LEU A 87 18.87 -1.68 7.90
CA LEU A 87 19.38 -1.56 9.26
C LEU A 87 18.26 -1.33 10.29
N GLY A 88 16.99 -1.36 9.88
CA GLY A 88 15.85 -1.13 10.77
C GLY A 88 15.60 0.36 11.07
N LYS A 89 16.16 1.28 10.28
CA LYS A 89 16.01 2.72 10.47
C LYS A 89 15.02 3.31 9.48
N ILE A 90 14.38 4.41 9.90
CA ILE A 90 13.60 5.28 9.01
C ILE A 90 14.45 5.72 7.82
N GLN A 91 13.94 5.45 6.63
CA GLN A 91 14.33 6.00 5.36
C GLN A 91 13.17 6.83 4.81
N ALA A 92 13.33 8.15 4.76
CA ALA A 92 12.37 9.02 4.10
C ALA A 92 12.51 8.88 2.58
N VAL A 93 11.41 8.63 1.89
CA VAL A 93 11.34 8.54 0.43
C VAL A 93 10.61 9.76 -0.11
N ASN A 94 11.26 10.47 -1.02
CA ASN A 94 10.74 11.69 -1.62
C ASN A 94 9.46 11.43 -2.44
N PRO A 95 8.45 12.30 -2.37
CA PRO A 95 7.24 12.22 -3.20
C PRO A 95 7.50 12.03 -4.69
N ASP A 96 8.52 12.70 -5.25
CA ASP A 96 8.87 12.62 -6.66
C ASP A 96 9.37 11.22 -7.05
N ALA A 97 10.06 10.53 -6.14
CA ALA A 97 10.51 9.16 -6.34
C ALA A 97 9.33 8.19 -6.40
N LEU A 98 8.34 8.37 -5.52
CA LEU A 98 7.10 7.59 -5.54
C LEU A 98 6.26 7.89 -6.78
N ALA A 99 6.15 9.17 -7.17
CA ALA A 99 5.47 9.57 -8.39
C ALA A 99 6.12 8.95 -9.64
N ALA A 100 7.45 8.92 -9.69
CA ALA A 100 8.20 8.27 -10.76
C ALA A 100 7.90 6.76 -10.81
N LEU A 101 7.86 6.08 -9.65
CA LEU A 101 7.48 4.68 -9.55
C LEU A 101 6.05 4.43 -10.06
N PHE A 102 5.07 5.18 -9.57
CA PHE A 102 3.67 4.98 -9.97
C PHE A 102 3.43 5.32 -11.45
N LYS A 103 4.22 6.22 -12.04
CA LYS A 103 4.21 6.48 -13.48
C LYS A 103 4.59 5.26 -14.31
N VAL A 104 5.48 4.39 -13.81
CA VAL A 104 5.85 3.13 -14.48
C VAL A 104 4.69 2.14 -14.49
N VAL A 105 3.95 2.05 -13.39
CA VAL A 105 2.84 1.08 -13.21
C VAL A 105 1.46 1.65 -13.52
N ARG A 106 1.35 2.87 -14.07
CA ARG A 106 0.09 3.59 -14.33
C ARG A 106 -0.93 2.89 -15.24
N LYS A 107 -0.50 1.87 -16.00
CA LYS A 107 -1.42 1.06 -16.84
C LYS A 107 -2.10 -0.06 -16.05
N GLN A 108 -1.62 -0.31 -14.83
CA GLN A 108 -2.06 -1.39 -13.96
C GLN A 108 -2.77 -0.84 -12.72
N VAL A 109 -2.24 0.24 -12.14
CA VAL A 109 -2.78 0.88 -10.94
C VAL A 109 -3.65 2.07 -11.33
N ASP A 110 -4.92 2.02 -10.94
CA ASP A 110 -5.92 3.05 -11.20
C ASP A 110 -5.94 4.13 -10.09
N CYS A 111 -5.60 3.75 -8.85
CA CYS A 111 -5.65 4.64 -7.70
C CYS A 111 -4.57 4.31 -6.65
N VAL A 112 -4.01 5.36 -6.04
CA VAL A 112 -3.11 5.28 -4.89
C VAL A 112 -3.61 6.27 -3.84
N PHE A 113 -3.70 5.84 -2.57
CA PHE A 113 -4.00 6.72 -1.44
C PHE A 113 -3.15 6.35 -0.22
N PHE A 114 -3.03 7.32 0.69
CA PHE A 114 -2.12 7.36 1.84
C PHE A 114 -2.90 7.73 3.10
#